data_AF-A0A150MFE0-F1
#
_entry.id   AF-A0A150MFE0-F1
#
_cell.length_a   1.000
_cell.length_b   1.000
_cell.length_c   1.000
_cell.angle_alpha   90.00
_cell.angle_beta   90.00
_cell.angle_gamma   90.00
#
_symmetry.space_group_name_H-M   'P 1'
#
loop_
_entity.id
_entity.type
_entity.pdbx_description
1 polymer ?
#
loop_
_entity_poly.entity_id
_entity_poly.type
_entity_poly.pdbx_seq_one_letter_code
_entity_poly.pdbx_strand_id
1 'polypeptide(L)'
;MNYVFERHIKNLQEHTWELCYDRESNTATFINEKGETMDFETFSWCLGALKNTLHDMEEKKYGIQIKTPLDEFTKKRLGIRDYKLITDEERGGIRSIFEVYSDENEIFTLNRFDVYNNRKLYENGFLAYLNRFEAECVLESLESFVKRFKGK
;
A
#
# COMPACT_ATOMS: atom_id res chain seq x y z
N MET A 1 -3.19 21.41 8.52
CA MET A 1 -2.18 20.35 8.71
C MET A 1 -0.97 21.02 9.35
N ASN A 2 -0.72 20.89 10.68
CA ASN A 2 0.64 20.88 11.31
C ASN A 2 0.81 21.26 12.79
N TYR A 3 -0.18 21.74 13.57
CA TYR A 3 0.12 22.01 15.01
C TYR A 3 0.37 20.73 15.83
N VAL A 4 -0.40 19.68 15.55
CA VAL A 4 -0.24 18.35 16.17
C VAL A 4 1.04 17.68 15.68
N PHE A 5 1.35 17.82 14.38
CA PHE A 5 2.56 17.26 13.75
C PHE A 5 3.86 17.80 14.36
N GLU A 6 3.96 19.13 14.53
CA GLU A 6 5.13 19.77 15.12
C GLU A 6 5.29 19.40 16.60
N ARG A 7 4.18 19.26 17.34
CA ARG A 7 4.21 18.90 18.76
C ARG A 7 4.75 17.50 19.00
N HIS A 8 4.31 16.49 18.25
CA HIS A 8 4.80 15.11 18.42
C HIS A 8 6.27 14.98 17.99
N ILE A 9 6.68 15.64 16.88
CA ILE A 9 8.09 15.65 16.45
C ILE A 9 8.97 16.30 17.51
N LYS A 10 8.54 17.45 18.05
CA LYS A 10 9.29 18.16 19.07
C LYS A 10 9.49 17.31 20.33
N ASN A 11 8.44 16.66 20.82
CA ASN A 11 8.54 15.72 21.95
C ASN A 11 9.51 14.57 21.67
N LEU A 12 9.53 14.05 20.43
CA LEU A 12 10.45 12.97 20.05
C LEU A 12 11.92 13.44 19.94
N GLN A 13 12.14 14.68 19.52
CA GLN A 13 13.47 15.25 19.33
C GLN A 13 14.10 15.78 20.64
N GLU A 14 13.29 16.17 21.61
CA GLU A 14 13.75 16.72 22.89
C GLU A 14 14.28 15.64 23.85
N HIS A 15 13.99 14.37 23.57
CA HIS A 15 14.25 13.25 24.45
C HIS A 15 15.05 12.14 23.74
N THR A 16 15.87 11.44 24.51
CA THR A 16 16.47 10.18 24.04
C THR A 16 15.56 9.05 24.50
N TRP A 17 15.05 8.27 23.54
CA TRP A 17 14.13 7.17 23.83
C TRP A 17 14.84 5.82 23.74
N GLU A 18 14.71 5.01 24.79
CA GLU A 18 15.22 3.66 24.84
C GLU A 18 14.07 2.65 24.83
N LEU A 19 14.20 1.59 24.03
CA LEU A 19 13.26 0.47 24.06
C LEU A 19 13.65 -0.48 25.19
N CYS A 20 12.84 -0.47 26.26
CA CYS A 20 12.98 -1.39 27.37
C CYS A 20 12.03 -2.58 27.18
N TYR A 21 12.51 -3.79 27.46
CA TYR A 21 11.71 -5.01 27.42
C TYR A 21 11.65 -5.66 28.79
N ASP A 22 10.45 -5.75 29.35
CA ASP A 22 10.18 -6.47 30.59
C ASP A 22 9.83 -7.92 30.27
N ARG A 23 10.64 -8.84 30.76
CA ARG A 23 10.48 -10.29 30.55
C ARG A 23 9.34 -10.88 31.38
N GLU A 24 9.03 -10.31 32.55
CA GLU A 24 7.99 -10.85 33.42
C GLU A 24 6.60 -10.61 32.82
N SER A 25 6.36 -9.40 32.33
CA SER A 25 5.11 -9.04 31.65
C SER A 25 5.12 -9.29 30.14
N ASN A 26 6.26 -9.69 29.56
CA ASN A 26 6.46 -9.82 28.12
C ASN A 26 6.06 -8.56 27.34
N THR A 27 6.33 -7.38 27.91
CA THR A 27 5.93 -6.08 27.36
C THR A 27 7.15 -5.25 27.02
N ALA A 28 7.11 -4.55 25.88
CA ALA A 28 8.14 -3.60 25.48
C ALA A 28 7.59 -2.16 25.51
N THR A 29 8.35 -1.24 26.07
CA THR A 29 7.97 0.17 26.23
C THR A 29 9.15 1.08 25.87
N PHE A 30 8.85 2.22 25.24
CA PHE A 30 9.84 3.27 25.04
C PHE A 30 9.86 4.19 26.26
N ILE A 31 11.03 4.39 26.85
CA ILE A 31 11.24 5.21 28.05
C ILE A 31 12.28 6.28 27.74
N ASN A 32 12.03 7.53 28.16
CA ASN A 32 13.00 8.61 28.00
C ASN A 32 14.00 8.69 29.17
N GLU A 33 14.97 9.60 29.08
CA GLU A 33 15.99 9.79 30.12
C GLU A 33 15.43 10.25 31.49
N LYS A 34 14.16 10.67 31.54
CA LYS A 34 13.45 11.06 32.76
C LYS A 34 12.61 9.92 33.35
N GLY A 35 12.57 8.75 32.71
CA GLY A 35 11.75 7.60 33.11
C GLY A 35 10.29 7.69 32.65
N GLU A 36 9.95 8.63 31.76
CA GLU A 36 8.60 8.78 31.23
C GLU A 36 8.39 7.81 30.07
N THR A 37 7.23 7.13 30.07
CA THR A 37 6.87 6.20 28.99
C THR A 37 6.26 6.96 27.81
N MET A 38 6.65 6.57 26.60
CA MET A 38 6.04 7.11 25.38
C MET A 38 4.56 6.74 25.34
N ASP A 39 3.70 7.74 25.15
CA ASP A 39 2.27 7.51 25.03
C ASP A 39 1.92 6.78 23.72
N PHE A 40 0.82 6.05 23.75
CA PHE A 40 0.37 5.22 22.62
C PHE A 40 0.11 6.03 21.35
N GLU A 41 -0.35 7.26 21.46
CA GLU A 41 -0.67 8.12 20.31
C GLU A 41 0.63 8.53 19.59
N THR A 42 1.64 8.97 20.34
CA THR A 42 2.99 9.27 19.82
C THR A 42 3.67 8.04 19.23
N PHE A 43 3.53 6.87 19.86
CA PHE A 43 4.07 5.61 19.32
C PHE A 43 3.38 5.19 18.02
N SER A 44 2.05 5.24 17.99
CA SER A 44 1.25 4.95 16.79
C SER A 44 1.59 5.91 15.64
N TRP A 45 1.85 7.18 15.97
CA TRP A 45 2.35 8.16 15.02
C TRP A 45 3.74 7.78 14.48
N CYS A 46 4.69 7.36 15.33
CA CYS A 46 6.01 6.90 14.89
C CYS A 46 5.91 5.73 13.91
N LEU A 47 5.04 4.76 14.19
CA LEU A 47 4.75 3.65 13.29
C LEU A 47 4.18 4.13 11.95
N GLY A 48 3.27 5.12 11.98
CA GLY A 48 2.73 5.76 10.78
C GLY A 48 3.79 6.51 9.97
N ALA A 49 4.69 7.24 10.64
CA ALA A 49 5.80 7.94 9.98
C ALA A 49 6.81 6.95 9.37
N LEU A 50 7.09 5.84 10.06
CA LEU A 50 7.94 4.75 9.57
C LEU A 50 7.37 4.07 8.33
N LYS A 51 6.05 4.05 8.12
CA LYS A 51 5.46 3.56 6.85
C LYS A 51 5.98 4.34 5.64
N ASN A 52 6.20 5.65 5.77
CA ASN A 52 6.78 6.45 4.68
C ASN A 52 8.25 6.08 4.44
N THR A 53 9.03 5.84 5.51
CA THR A 53 10.42 5.39 5.39
C THR A 53 10.50 3.99 4.77
N LEU A 54 9.63 3.06 5.16
CA LEU A 54 9.52 1.74 4.55
C LEU A 54 9.14 1.85 3.07
N HIS A 55 8.22 2.75 2.72
CA HIS A 55 7.84 3.05 1.34
C HIS A 55 9.02 3.57 0.52
N ASP A 56 9.79 4.54 1.04
CA ASP A 56 10.98 5.09 0.39
C ASP A 56 12.09 4.02 0.24
N MET A 57 12.21 3.11 1.21
CA MET A 57 13.15 1.98 1.16
C MET A 57 12.76 0.93 0.13
N GLU A 58 11.46 0.63 -0.01
CA GLU A 58 10.94 -0.27 -1.03
C GLU A 58 11.09 0.31 -2.44
N GLU A 59 10.83 1.62 -2.63
CA GLU A 59 11.05 2.30 -3.91
C GLU A 59 12.55 2.31 -4.31
N LYS A 60 13.46 2.45 -3.33
CA LYS A 60 14.91 2.29 -3.56
C LYS A 60 15.33 0.85 -3.88
N LYS A 61 14.71 -0.14 -3.24
CA LYS A 61 15.11 -1.55 -3.35
C LYS A 61 14.53 -2.25 -4.58
N TYR A 62 13.31 -1.91 -4.98
CA TYR A 62 12.58 -2.58 -6.06
C TYR A 62 12.35 -1.69 -7.29
N GLY A 63 12.75 -0.42 -7.24
CA GLY A 63 12.62 0.54 -8.33
C GLY A 63 11.34 1.37 -8.26
N ILE A 64 11.22 2.31 -9.21
CA ILE A 64 10.15 3.31 -9.33
C ILE A 64 8.79 2.63 -9.16
N GLN A 65 8.04 3.01 -8.13
CA GLN A 65 6.66 2.58 -8.03
C GLN A 65 5.89 3.12 -9.22
N ILE A 66 5.36 2.22 -10.04
CA ILE A 66 4.54 2.58 -11.19
C ILE A 66 3.29 3.29 -10.66
N LYS A 67 3.25 4.63 -10.88
CA LYS A 67 2.19 5.58 -10.48
C LYS A 67 1.22 5.90 -11.61
N THR A 68 1.44 5.29 -12.77
CA THR A 68 0.61 5.43 -13.96
C THR A 68 0.15 4.04 -14.39
N PRO A 69 -0.90 3.92 -15.21
CA PRO A 69 -1.16 2.65 -15.89
C PRO A 69 0.09 2.16 -16.64
N LEU A 70 0.22 0.86 -16.82
CA LEU A 70 1.33 0.30 -17.60
C LEU A 70 1.34 0.89 -19.02
N ASP A 71 2.50 1.40 -19.44
CA ASP A 71 2.72 1.86 -20.82
C ASP A 71 3.09 0.69 -21.75
N GLU A 72 3.04 0.93 -23.06
CA GLU A 72 3.32 -0.11 -24.07
C GLU A 72 4.74 -0.66 -23.98
N PHE A 73 5.73 0.18 -23.63
CA PHE A 73 7.10 -0.26 -23.47
C PHE A 73 7.24 -1.25 -22.31
N THR A 74 6.61 -0.94 -21.19
CA THR A 74 6.61 -1.76 -19.98
C THR A 74 5.86 -3.06 -20.21
N LYS A 75 4.68 -3.00 -20.86
CA LYS A 75 3.92 -4.21 -21.24
C LYS A 75 4.78 -5.14 -22.08
N LYS A 76 5.44 -4.62 -23.11
CA LYS A 76 6.31 -5.41 -23.98
C LYS A 76 7.52 -5.98 -23.25
N ARG A 77 8.18 -5.18 -22.41
CA ARG A 77 9.37 -5.59 -21.66
C ARG A 77 9.08 -6.70 -20.65
N LEU A 78 7.92 -6.63 -20.00
CA LEU A 78 7.50 -7.60 -18.97
C LEU A 78 6.68 -8.77 -19.54
N GLY A 79 6.51 -8.83 -20.86
CA GLY A 79 5.72 -9.89 -21.50
C GLY A 79 4.25 -9.90 -21.05
N ILE A 80 3.69 -8.72 -20.78
CA ILE A 80 2.31 -8.55 -20.33
C ILE A 80 1.34 -8.92 -21.46
N ARG A 81 0.32 -9.68 -21.11
CA ARG A 81 -0.77 -10.16 -21.98
C ARG A 81 -2.12 -9.79 -21.35
N ASP A 82 -3.18 -9.86 -22.15
CA ASP A 82 -4.57 -9.63 -21.72
C ASP A 82 -4.82 -8.33 -20.94
N TYR A 83 -3.98 -7.31 -21.18
CA TYR A 83 -4.03 -6.07 -20.43
C TYR A 83 -5.35 -5.34 -20.62
N LYS A 84 -5.94 -4.89 -19.52
CA LYS A 84 -7.10 -4.02 -19.52
C LYS A 84 -7.04 -3.01 -18.39
N LEU A 85 -7.18 -1.74 -18.76
CA LEU A 85 -7.40 -0.65 -17.82
C LEU A 85 -8.90 -0.58 -17.50
N ILE A 86 -9.26 -0.80 -16.24
CA ILE A 86 -10.65 -0.78 -15.76
C ILE A 86 -11.02 0.62 -15.24
N THR A 87 -10.11 1.28 -14.52
CA THR A 87 -10.32 2.61 -13.97
C THR A 87 -9.06 3.45 -14.09
N ASP A 88 -9.25 4.71 -14.48
CA ASP A 88 -8.24 5.76 -14.44
C ASP A 88 -8.97 7.09 -14.25
N GLU A 89 -9.29 7.41 -13.00
CA GLU A 89 -10.13 8.56 -12.64
C GLU A 89 -9.45 9.47 -11.64
N GLU A 90 -9.54 10.78 -11.83
CA GLU A 90 -9.03 11.78 -10.89
C GLU A 90 -10.19 12.52 -10.22
N ARG A 91 -10.23 12.50 -8.88
CA ARG A 91 -11.22 13.22 -8.05
C ARG A 91 -10.58 13.76 -6.79
N GLY A 92 -10.77 15.05 -6.52
CA GLY A 92 -10.31 15.68 -5.28
C GLY A 92 -8.79 15.62 -5.07
N GLY A 93 -8.01 15.64 -6.15
CA GLY A 93 -6.54 15.53 -6.11
C GLY A 93 -6.01 14.11 -5.93
N ILE A 94 -6.89 13.10 -5.88
CA ILE A 94 -6.55 11.68 -5.85
C ILE A 94 -6.87 11.08 -7.21
N ARG A 95 -5.92 10.37 -7.80
CA ARG A 95 -6.10 9.59 -9.03
C ARG A 95 -6.18 8.10 -8.71
N SER A 96 -7.30 7.46 -8.97
CA SER A 96 -7.50 6.02 -8.78
C SER A 96 -7.23 5.26 -10.08
N ILE A 97 -6.36 4.27 -10.02
CA ILE A 97 -6.02 3.40 -11.15
C ILE A 97 -6.38 1.97 -10.78
N PHE A 98 -7.06 1.27 -11.70
CA PHE A 98 -7.30 -0.16 -11.61
C PHE A 98 -7.04 -0.82 -12.96
N GLU A 99 -6.04 -1.68 -13.01
CA GLU A 99 -5.64 -2.43 -14.19
C GLU A 99 -5.61 -3.93 -13.90
N VAL A 100 -5.84 -4.73 -14.94
CA VAL A 100 -5.72 -6.19 -14.90
C VAL A 100 -4.91 -6.66 -16.10
N TYR A 101 -4.16 -7.74 -15.92
CA TYR A 101 -3.33 -8.30 -16.97
C TYR A 101 -2.81 -9.69 -16.58
N SER A 102 -2.28 -10.44 -17.54
CA SER A 102 -1.51 -11.66 -17.31
C SER A 102 -0.05 -11.48 -17.74
N ASP A 103 0.86 -12.35 -17.30
CA ASP A 103 2.26 -12.36 -17.73
C ASP A 103 2.66 -13.71 -18.34
N GLU A 104 3.93 -13.85 -18.72
CA GLU A 104 4.46 -15.08 -19.32
C GLU A 104 4.56 -16.26 -18.35
N ASN A 105 4.43 -16.01 -17.04
CA ASN A 105 4.45 -17.03 -16.00
C ASN A 105 3.05 -17.55 -15.65
N GLU A 106 2.05 -17.23 -16.48
CA GLU A 106 0.64 -17.61 -16.27
C GLU A 106 0.04 -17.03 -14.98
N ILE A 107 0.53 -15.86 -14.54
CA ILE A 107 -0.04 -15.14 -13.39
C ILE A 107 -0.97 -14.04 -13.89
N PHE A 108 -2.24 -14.10 -13.48
CA PHE A 108 -3.21 -13.04 -13.69
C PHE A 108 -3.18 -12.07 -12.51
N THR A 109 -2.88 -10.80 -12.80
CA THR A 109 -2.72 -9.74 -11.82
C THR A 109 -3.92 -8.79 -11.85
N LEU A 110 -4.43 -8.46 -10.66
CA LEU A 110 -5.37 -7.36 -10.44
C LEU A 110 -4.68 -6.32 -9.58
N ASN A 111 -4.49 -5.11 -10.11
CA ASN A 111 -3.72 -4.07 -9.44
C ASN A 111 -4.55 -2.78 -9.38
N ARG A 112 -5.03 -2.47 -8.17
CA ARG A 112 -5.73 -1.22 -7.86
C ARG A 112 -4.90 -0.39 -6.88
N PHE A 113 -4.71 0.87 -7.21
CA PHE A 113 -3.99 1.81 -6.35
C PHE A 113 -4.47 3.23 -6.58
N ASP A 114 -4.30 4.06 -5.56
CA ASP A 114 -4.55 5.49 -5.64
C ASP A 114 -3.22 6.25 -5.76
N VAL A 115 -3.26 7.43 -6.34
CA VAL A 115 -2.12 8.34 -6.44
C VAL A 115 -2.54 9.69 -5.86
N TYR A 116 -1.85 10.12 -4.81
CA TYR A 116 -2.07 11.41 -4.16
C TYR A 116 -0.72 12.08 -3.91
N ASN A 117 -0.58 13.37 -4.25
CA ASN A 117 0.68 14.10 -4.13
C ASN A 117 1.89 13.35 -4.70
N ASN A 118 1.73 12.73 -5.88
CA ASN A 118 2.75 11.93 -6.56
C ASN A 118 3.26 10.70 -5.76
N ARG A 119 2.42 10.19 -4.85
CA ARG A 119 2.68 8.97 -4.08
C ARG A 119 1.59 7.95 -4.34
N LYS A 120 2.01 6.69 -4.46
CA LYS A 120 1.10 5.56 -4.60
C LYS A 120 0.59 5.17 -3.23
N LEU A 121 -0.73 5.10 -3.08
CA LEU A 121 -1.41 4.72 -1.84
C LEU A 121 -2.18 3.41 -2.08
N TYR A 122 -2.01 2.47 -1.16
CA TYR A 122 -2.72 1.20 -1.15
C TYR A 122 -3.77 1.12 -0.03
N GLU A 123 -4.01 2.20 0.74
CA GLU A 123 -5.00 2.19 1.84
C GLU A 123 -6.39 1.73 1.40
N ASN A 124 -6.82 2.09 0.18
CA ASN A 124 -8.06 1.62 -0.44
C ASN A 124 -7.81 0.78 -1.71
N GLY A 125 -6.53 0.50 -2.00
CA GLY A 125 -6.10 -0.29 -3.15
C GLY A 125 -5.97 -1.77 -2.81
N PHE A 126 -5.67 -2.57 -3.81
CA PHE A 126 -5.31 -3.98 -3.60
C PHE A 126 -4.43 -4.47 -4.74
N LEU A 127 -3.62 -5.47 -4.43
CA LEU A 127 -2.83 -6.20 -5.40
C LEU A 127 -3.10 -7.69 -5.17
N ALA A 128 -3.66 -8.33 -6.19
CA ALA A 128 -3.97 -9.75 -6.16
C ALA A 128 -3.32 -10.44 -7.34
N TYR A 129 -2.79 -11.63 -7.07
CA TYR A 129 -2.21 -12.52 -8.06
C TYR A 129 -3.03 -13.80 -8.05
N LEU A 130 -3.44 -14.25 -9.22
CA LEU A 130 -4.14 -15.50 -9.41
C LEU A 130 -3.31 -16.34 -10.37
N ASN A 131 -2.94 -17.54 -9.95
CA ASN A 131 -2.48 -18.54 -10.90
C ASN A 131 -3.67 -19.03 -11.76
N ARG A 132 -3.37 -19.83 -12.78
CA ARG A 132 -4.38 -20.38 -13.69
C ARG A 132 -5.55 -21.07 -12.98
N PHE A 133 -5.28 -21.92 -11.99
CA PHE A 133 -6.32 -22.65 -11.26
C PHE A 133 -7.22 -21.69 -10.47
N GLU A 134 -6.64 -20.73 -9.76
CA GLU A 134 -7.38 -19.71 -9.01
C GLU A 134 -8.24 -18.84 -9.94
N ALA A 135 -7.70 -18.46 -11.10
CA ALA A 135 -8.42 -17.70 -12.11
C ALA A 135 -9.62 -18.48 -12.66
N GLU A 136 -9.46 -19.78 -12.94
CA GLU A 136 -10.56 -20.68 -13.36
C GLU A 136 -11.67 -20.74 -12.29
N CYS A 137 -11.31 -20.85 -11.01
CA CYS A 137 -12.29 -20.84 -9.91
C CYS A 137 -13.07 -19.52 -9.80
N VAL A 138 -12.40 -18.38 -9.98
CA VAL A 138 -13.03 -17.06 -9.87
C VAL A 138 -13.88 -16.73 -11.11
N LEU A 139 -13.49 -17.24 -12.30
CA LEU A 139 -14.18 -16.98 -13.56
C LEU A 139 -15.66 -17.36 -13.51
N GLU A 140 -16.00 -18.54 -13.00
CA GLU A 140 -17.40 -19.00 -12.90
C GLU A 140 -18.25 -18.03 -12.06
N SER A 141 -17.69 -17.55 -10.94
CA SER A 141 -18.35 -16.59 -10.05
C SER A 141 -18.55 -15.23 -10.73
N LEU A 142 -17.54 -14.75 -11.46
CA LEU A 142 -17.61 -13.50 -12.22
C LEU A 142 -18.63 -13.58 -13.36
N GLU A 143 -18.62 -14.66 -14.14
CA GLU A 143 -19.61 -14.87 -15.20
C GLU A 143 -21.03 -14.91 -14.64
N SER A 144 -21.23 -15.65 -13.56
CA SER A 144 -22.52 -15.76 -12.89
C SER A 144 -22.99 -14.41 -12.37
N PHE A 145 -22.09 -13.61 -11.80
CA PHE A 145 -22.37 -12.23 -11.40
C PHE A 145 -22.83 -11.39 -12.60
N VAL A 146 -22.08 -11.36 -13.70
CA VAL A 146 -22.42 -10.60 -14.90
C VAL A 146 -23.76 -11.05 -15.51
N LYS A 147 -24.00 -12.36 -15.61
CA LYS A 147 -25.25 -12.92 -16.16
C LYS A 147 -26.48 -12.45 -15.38
N ARG A 148 -26.41 -12.37 -14.04
CA ARG A 148 -27.52 -11.88 -13.19
C ARG A 148 -27.91 -10.43 -13.47
N PHE A 149 -26.97 -9.59 -13.91
CA PHE A 149 -27.22 -8.16 -14.14
C PHE A 149 -27.41 -7.79 -15.62
N LYS A 150 -27.11 -8.69 -16.57
CA LYS A 150 -27.39 -8.48 -18.00
C LYS A 150 -28.87 -8.65 -18.39
N GLY A 151 -29.69 -9.25 -17.52
CA GLY A 151 -31.13 -9.44 -17.73
C GLY A 151 -32.02 -8.40 -17.03
N LYS A 152 -31.44 -7.33 -16.48
CA LYS A 152 -32.13 -6.14 -15.95
C LYS A 152 -31.83 -4.96 -16.86
#